data_AF-A0A554L757-F1
#
_entry.id   AF-A0A554L757-F1
#
_cell.length_a   1.000
_cell.length_b   1.000
_cell.length_c   1.000
_cell.angle_alpha   90.00
_cell.angle_beta   90.00
_cell.angle_gamma   90.00
#
_symmetry.space_group_name_H-M   'P 1'
#
loop_
_entity.id
_entity.type
_entity.pdbx_description
1 polymer ?
#
loop_
_entity_poly.entity_id
_entity_poly.type
_entity_poly.pdbx_seq_one_letter_code
_entity_poly.pdbx_strand_id
1 'polypeptide(L)'
;MNTLPKQFEIYLAETLGVSGKTLRNYRADLGHFIRWSKVHLESKEIAINDLESLLPHFSGYLVATYRTHQVHFGVPQSTTNRRLSTLRNFGKFLSASGITENNPTQLITNLKEELTLEQELEGIVREYAKTLEKEGISAVTCKNYLSDIKHFVNWLKLNQEVWIDKAIQTS
;
A
#
# COMPACT_ATOMS: atom_id res chain seq x y z
N MET A 1 -31.75 3.91 -15.76
CA MET A 1 -30.95 4.21 -14.54
C MET A 1 -29.50 3.82 -14.80
N ASN A 2 -28.53 4.65 -14.39
CA ASN A 2 -27.11 4.29 -14.49
C ASN A 2 -26.76 3.26 -13.42
N THR A 3 -26.06 2.19 -13.79
CA THR A 3 -25.54 1.18 -12.85
C THR A 3 -24.49 1.78 -11.92
N LEU A 4 -24.27 1.20 -10.74
CA LEU A 4 -23.30 1.73 -9.77
C LEU A 4 -21.87 1.85 -10.32
N PRO A 5 -21.34 0.90 -11.13
CA PRO A 5 -20.05 1.09 -11.80
C PRO A 5 -20.03 2.30 -12.74
N LYS A 6 -21.15 2.58 -13.41
CA LYS A 6 -21.26 3.73 -14.31
C LYS A 6 -21.30 5.05 -13.54
N GLN A 7 -22.00 5.09 -12.40
CA GLN A 7 -21.99 6.24 -11.50
C GLN A 7 -20.60 6.53 -10.97
N PHE A 8 -19.83 5.49 -10.60
CA PHE A 8 -18.44 5.64 -10.19
C PHE A 8 -17.56 6.23 -11.30
N GLU A 9 -17.72 5.80 -12.55
CA GLU A 9 -16.98 6.39 -13.68
C GLU A 9 -17.31 7.86 -13.91
N ILE A 10 -18.58 8.23 -13.78
CA ILE A 10 -19.02 9.64 -13.89
C ILE A 10 -18.37 10.45 -12.77
N TYR A 11 -18.45 9.97 -11.53
CA TYR A 11 -17.78 10.59 -10.39
C TYR A 11 -16.29 10.80 -10.63
N LEU A 12 -15.57 9.79 -11.12
CA LEU A 12 -14.14 9.89 -11.42
C LEU A 12 -13.87 10.95 -12.50
N ALA A 13 -14.67 10.98 -13.57
CA ALA A 13 -14.51 11.95 -14.65
C ALA A 13 -14.75 13.39 -14.18
N GLU A 14 -15.79 13.61 -13.37
CA GLU A 14 -16.20 14.93 -12.90
C GLU A 14 -15.30 15.45 -11.77
N THR A 15 -14.90 14.60 -10.83
CA THR A 15 -14.13 15.03 -9.65
C THR A 15 -12.62 15.04 -9.86
N LEU A 16 -12.09 14.10 -10.66
CA LEU A 16 -10.65 13.94 -10.85
C LEU A 16 -10.20 14.29 -12.28
N GLY A 17 -11.12 14.59 -13.20
CA GLY A 17 -10.79 14.94 -14.59
C GLY A 17 -10.01 13.84 -15.33
N VAL A 18 -10.19 12.57 -14.93
CA VAL A 18 -9.34 11.49 -15.44
C VAL A 18 -9.63 11.15 -16.89
N SER A 19 -8.58 10.84 -17.66
CA SER A 19 -8.70 10.46 -19.08
C SER A 19 -9.51 9.17 -19.28
N GLY A 20 -10.05 8.97 -20.49
CA GLY A 20 -10.73 7.71 -20.86
C GLY A 20 -9.86 6.46 -20.70
N LYS A 21 -8.54 6.57 -20.93
CA LYS A 21 -7.59 5.48 -20.67
C LYS A 21 -7.52 5.14 -19.18
N THR A 22 -7.50 6.16 -18.33
CA THR A 22 -7.48 6.00 -16.87
C THR A 22 -8.79 5.42 -16.35
N LEU A 23 -9.95 5.86 -16.87
CA LEU A 23 -11.26 5.28 -16.54
C LEU A 23 -11.32 3.79 -16.87
N ARG A 24 -10.77 3.38 -18.02
CA ARG A 24 -10.68 1.96 -18.38
C ARG A 24 -9.86 1.15 -17.37
N ASN A 25 -8.78 1.73 -16.84
CA ASN A 25 -7.98 1.09 -15.80
C ASN A 25 -8.77 0.94 -14.49
N TYR A 26 -9.46 2.00 -14.05
CA TYR A 26 -10.33 1.95 -12.86
C TYR A 26 -11.42 0.87 -13.02
N ARG A 27 -12.07 0.80 -14.18
CA ARG A 27 -13.06 -0.24 -14.47
C ARG A 27 -12.47 -1.65 -14.37
N ALA A 28 -11.32 -1.88 -14.99
CA ALA A 28 -10.66 -3.18 -14.97
C ALA A 28 -10.23 -3.59 -13.56
N ASP A 29 -9.70 -2.65 -12.78
CA ASP A 29 -9.28 -2.90 -11.40
C ASP A 29 -10.46 -3.19 -10.47
N LEU A 30 -11.54 -2.41 -10.58
CA LEU A 30 -12.77 -2.64 -9.81
C LEU A 30 -13.38 -4.00 -10.17
N GLY A 31 -13.46 -4.32 -11.46
CA GLY A 31 -13.96 -5.61 -11.94
C GLY A 31 -13.13 -6.80 -11.43
N HIS A 32 -11.81 -6.66 -11.37
CA HIS A 32 -10.94 -7.68 -10.78
C HIS A 32 -11.23 -7.87 -9.29
N PHE A 33 -11.40 -6.78 -8.54
CA PHE A 33 -11.73 -6.86 -7.12
C PHE A 33 -13.10 -7.53 -6.89
N ILE A 34 -14.11 -7.19 -7.68
CA ILE A 34 -15.45 -7.81 -7.60
C ILE A 34 -15.37 -9.31 -7.85
N ARG A 35 -14.68 -9.72 -8.93
CA ARG A 35 -14.51 -11.15 -9.27
C ARG A 35 -13.79 -11.90 -8.15
N TRP A 36 -12.73 -11.32 -7.60
CA TRP A 36 -12.02 -11.92 -6.46
C TRP A 36 -12.92 -11.99 -5.22
N SER A 37 -13.64 -10.92 -4.90
CA SER A 37 -14.50 -10.85 -3.71
C SER A 37 -15.61 -11.88 -3.77
N LYS A 38 -16.19 -12.11 -4.96
CA LYS A 38 -17.17 -13.16 -5.19
C LYS A 38 -16.64 -14.52 -4.75
N VAL A 39 -15.48 -14.94 -5.29
CA VAL A 39 -14.86 -16.23 -4.92
C VAL A 39 -14.50 -16.27 -3.43
N HIS A 40 -13.95 -15.19 -2.89
CA HIS A 40 -13.55 -15.11 -1.48
C HIS A 40 -14.76 -15.22 -0.53
N LEU A 41 -15.87 -14.57 -0.84
CA LEU A 41 -17.07 -14.54 -0.02
C LEU A 41 -17.93 -15.81 -0.20
N GLU A 42 -17.97 -16.39 -1.40
CA GLU A 42 -18.63 -17.69 -1.64
C GLU A 42 -17.99 -18.81 -0.81
N SER A 43 -16.66 -18.80 -0.63
CA SER A 43 -15.97 -19.73 0.28
C SER A 43 -16.32 -19.53 1.77
N LYS A 44 -17.07 -18.46 2.08
CA LYS A 44 -17.61 -18.14 3.41
C LYS A 44 -19.14 -18.21 3.42
N GLU A 45 -19.75 -18.91 2.45
CA GLU A 45 -21.20 -19.09 2.30
C GLU A 45 -21.98 -17.79 2.05
N ILE A 46 -21.31 -16.75 1.54
CA ILE A 46 -21.93 -15.47 1.17
C ILE A 46 -21.99 -15.39 -0.36
N ALA A 47 -23.20 -15.44 -0.92
CA ALA A 47 -23.41 -15.39 -2.36
C ALA A 47 -23.37 -13.94 -2.90
N ILE A 48 -22.47 -13.67 -3.85
CA ILE A 48 -22.32 -12.37 -4.51
C ILE A 48 -22.63 -12.51 -6.01
N ASN A 49 -23.70 -11.87 -6.46
CA ASN A 49 -24.16 -11.96 -7.85
C ASN A 49 -23.84 -10.71 -8.67
N ASP A 50 -23.75 -9.57 -8.00
CA ASP A 50 -23.56 -8.24 -8.58
C ASP A 50 -22.80 -7.33 -7.60
N LEU A 51 -22.60 -6.06 -7.98
CA LEU A 51 -21.90 -5.11 -7.13
C LEU A 51 -22.77 -4.68 -5.94
N GLU A 52 -24.08 -4.60 -6.15
CA GLU A 52 -25.06 -4.21 -5.15
C GLU A 52 -25.10 -5.22 -3.98
N SER A 53 -25.04 -6.51 -4.26
CA SER A 53 -24.90 -7.58 -3.24
C SER A 53 -23.53 -7.60 -2.57
N LEU A 54 -22.47 -7.07 -3.22
CA LEU A 54 -21.16 -6.91 -2.60
C LEU A 54 -21.08 -5.71 -1.63
N LEU A 55 -21.86 -4.65 -1.86
CA LEU A 55 -21.77 -3.39 -1.10
C LEU A 55 -21.85 -3.57 0.42
N PRO A 56 -22.77 -4.35 1.00
CA PRO A 56 -22.84 -4.55 2.45
C PRO A 56 -21.56 -5.16 3.05
N HIS A 57 -20.75 -5.83 2.23
CA HIS A 57 -19.50 -6.46 2.64
C HIS A 57 -18.26 -5.62 2.27
N PHE A 58 -18.43 -4.55 1.49
CA PHE A 58 -17.32 -3.68 1.09
C PHE A 58 -16.82 -2.86 2.28
N SER A 59 -15.68 -3.29 2.82
CA SER A 59 -15.08 -2.74 4.04
C SER A 59 -13.57 -2.62 3.91
N GLY A 60 -12.95 -1.81 4.77
CA GLY A 60 -11.50 -1.74 4.88
C GLY A 60 -10.88 -3.11 5.16
N TYR A 61 -11.55 -3.96 5.95
CA TYR A 61 -11.12 -5.33 6.19
C TYR A 61 -11.05 -6.14 4.89
N LEU A 62 -12.13 -6.18 4.09
CA LEU A 62 -12.16 -6.91 2.83
C LEU A 62 -11.08 -6.42 1.85
N VAL A 63 -10.86 -5.10 1.78
CA VAL A 63 -9.80 -4.51 0.94
C VAL A 63 -8.40 -4.88 1.45
N ALA A 64 -8.20 -4.96 2.78
CA ALA A 64 -6.94 -5.43 3.36
C ALA A 64 -6.70 -6.92 3.08
N THR A 65 -7.74 -7.76 3.17
CA THR A 65 -7.66 -9.18 2.79
C THR A 65 -7.30 -9.34 1.31
N TYR A 66 -7.90 -8.53 0.43
CA TYR A 66 -7.54 -8.49 -0.99
C TYR A 66 -6.08 -8.09 -1.21
N ARG A 67 -5.58 -7.09 -0.49
CA ARG A 67 -4.17 -6.69 -0.52
C ARG A 67 -3.27 -7.86 -0.17
N THR A 68 -3.54 -8.56 0.94
CA THR A 68 -2.74 -9.72 1.38
C THR A 68 -2.75 -10.84 0.33
N HIS A 69 -3.91 -11.12 -0.26
CA HIS A 69 -4.02 -12.09 -1.34
C HIS A 69 -3.14 -11.71 -2.55
N GLN A 70 -3.15 -10.44 -2.96
CA GLN A 70 -2.31 -9.99 -4.09
C GLN A 70 -0.82 -10.19 -3.84
N VAL A 71 -0.37 -9.88 -2.62
CA VAL A 71 1.02 -10.08 -2.21
C VAL A 71 1.37 -11.56 -2.20
N HIS A 72 0.51 -12.39 -1.60
CA HIS A 72 0.72 -13.84 -1.52
C HIS A 72 0.87 -14.50 -2.91
N PHE A 73 0.09 -14.05 -3.89
CA PHE A 73 0.16 -14.53 -5.26
C PHE A 73 1.20 -13.80 -6.14
N GLY A 74 2.11 -13.02 -5.55
CA GLY A 74 3.22 -12.39 -6.26
C GLY A 74 2.79 -11.32 -7.28
N VAL A 75 1.63 -10.70 -7.10
CA VAL A 75 1.18 -9.62 -8.00
C VAL A 75 2.10 -8.41 -7.85
N PRO A 76 2.63 -7.85 -8.95
CA PRO A 76 3.56 -6.72 -8.89
C PRO A 76 3.03 -5.58 -8.02
N GLN A 77 3.90 -5.00 -7.19
CA GLN A 77 3.53 -3.95 -6.24
C GLN A 77 2.83 -2.77 -6.94
N SER A 78 3.33 -2.36 -8.11
CA SER A 78 2.73 -1.29 -8.92
C SER A 78 1.28 -1.61 -9.32
N THR A 79 1.01 -2.85 -9.74
CA THR A 79 -0.34 -3.35 -10.05
C THR A 79 -1.22 -3.38 -8.81
N THR A 80 -0.71 -3.90 -7.70
CA THR A 80 -1.45 -3.95 -6.43
C THR A 80 -1.78 -2.55 -5.94
N ASN A 81 -0.84 -1.61 -5.97
CA ASN A 81 -1.06 -0.21 -5.60
C ASN A 81 -2.04 0.50 -6.53
N ARG A 82 -2.01 0.23 -7.84
CA ARG A 82 -3.01 0.74 -8.79
C ARG A 82 -4.42 0.27 -8.42
N ARG A 83 -4.57 -1.03 -8.13
CA ARG A 83 -5.85 -1.63 -7.70
C ARG A 83 -6.32 -1.06 -6.37
N LEU A 84 -5.44 -0.90 -5.37
CA LEU A 84 -5.77 -0.27 -4.09
C LEU A 84 -6.17 1.20 -4.27
N SER A 85 -5.56 1.92 -5.22
CA SER A 85 -5.97 3.28 -5.57
C SER A 85 -7.39 3.33 -6.14
N THR A 86 -7.75 2.38 -7.00
CA THR A 86 -9.12 2.21 -7.47
C THR A 86 -10.10 2.02 -6.32
N LEU A 87 -9.80 1.11 -5.38
CA LEU A 87 -10.68 0.83 -4.24
C LEU A 87 -10.81 2.01 -3.27
N ARG A 88 -9.73 2.78 -3.07
CA ARG A 88 -9.80 4.01 -2.27
C ARG A 88 -10.70 5.06 -2.89
N ASN A 89 -10.61 5.26 -4.20
CA ASN A 89 -11.49 6.19 -4.90
C ASN A 89 -12.94 5.69 -4.91
N PHE A 90 -13.15 4.37 -5.00
CA PHE A 90 -14.47 3.79 -4.87
C PHE A 90 -15.07 4.04 -3.48
N GLY A 91 -14.33 3.85 -2.39
CA GLY A 91 -14.80 4.18 -1.04
C GLY A 91 -15.11 5.67 -0.83
N LYS A 92 -14.31 6.57 -1.43
CA LYS A 92 -14.61 8.01 -1.47
C LYS A 92 -15.91 8.30 -2.21
N PHE A 93 -16.11 7.67 -3.37
CA PHE A 93 -17.35 7.78 -4.14
C PHE A 93 -18.56 7.34 -3.32
N LEU A 94 -18.51 6.18 -2.65
CA LEU A 94 -19.63 5.68 -1.84
C LEU A 94 -20.04 6.67 -0.74
N SER A 95 -19.06 7.26 -0.05
CA SER A 95 -19.34 8.29 0.96
C SER A 95 -19.85 9.60 0.36
N ALA A 96 -19.25 10.07 -0.73
CA ALA A 96 -19.68 11.30 -1.42
C ALA A 96 -21.10 11.19 -2.02
N SER A 97 -21.51 9.99 -2.44
CA SER A 97 -22.86 9.71 -2.95
C SER A 97 -23.88 9.35 -1.86
N GLY A 98 -23.50 9.39 -0.59
CA GLY A 98 -24.39 9.05 0.54
C GLY A 98 -24.77 7.58 0.64
N ILE A 99 -24.05 6.69 -0.04
CA ILE A 99 -24.28 5.22 0.02
C ILE A 99 -23.73 4.66 1.33
N THR A 100 -22.63 5.23 1.82
CA THR A 100 -22.06 4.91 3.13
C THR A 100 -21.90 6.19 3.94
N GLU A 101 -22.14 6.13 5.25
CA GLU A 101 -21.97 7.30 6.14
C GLU A 101 -20.51 7.78 6.18
N ASN A 102 -19.56 6.84 6.15
CA ASN A 102 -18.13 7.09 6.21
C ASN A 102 -17.42 6.40 5.03
N ASN A 103 -16.21 6.84 4.71
CA ASN A 103 -15.38 6.17 3.68
C ASN A 103 -14.82 4.85 4.22
N PRO A 104 -15.27 3.68 3.72
CA PRO A 104 -14.85 2.37 4.24
C PRO A 104 -13.37 2.07 4.01
N THR A 105 -12.70 2.83 3.14
CA THR A 105 -11.30 2.63 2.73
C THR A 105 -10.34 3.70 3.28
N GLN A 106 -10.79 4.53 4.22
CA GLN A 106 -10.02 5.66 4.75
C GLN A 106 -8.62 5.26 5.28
N LEU A 107 -8.49 4.07 5.87
CA LEU A 107 -7.24 3.58 6.45
C LEU A 107 -6.40 2.73 5.47
N ILE A 108 -6.87 2.49 4.25
CA ILE A 108 -6.14 1.69 3.27
C ILE A 108 -4.97 2.49 2.73
N THR A 109 -3.76 1.94 2.81
CA THR A 109 -2.55 2.54 2.25
C THR A 109 -2.00 1.72 1.10
N ASN A 110 -1.08 2.31 0.34
CA ASN A 110 -0.28 1.54 -0.63
C ASN A 110 0.62 0.53 0.09
N LEU A 111 0.97 -0.54 -0.62
CA LEU A 111 2.19 -1.28 -0.34
C LEU A 111 3.36 -0.31 -0.47
N LYS A 112 4.15 -0.22 0.60
CA LYS A 112 5.46 0.41 0.55
C LYS A 112 6.40 -0.56 -0.15
N GLU A 113 7.35 -0.04 -0.91
CA GLU A 113 8.50 -0.85 -1.31
C GLU A 113 9.13 -1.36 0.00
N GLU A 114 9.47 -2.64 0.03
CA GLU A 114 10.47 -3.09 0.99
C GLU A 114 11.71 -2.24 0.71
N LEU A 115 12.12 -1.48 1.72
CA LEU A 115 13.35 -0.72 1.62
C LEU A 115 14.48 -1.73 1.44
N THR A 116 15.39 -1.45 0.53
CA THR A 116 16.65 -2.19 0.54
C THR A 116 17.32 -1.96 1.89
N LEU A 117 18.15 -2.93 2.33
CA LEU A 117 18.96 -2.75 3.54
C LEU A 117 19.72 -1.41 3.52
N GLU A 118 20.19 -1.00 2.35
CA GLU A 118 20.84 0.29 2.16
C GLU A 118 19.92 1.48 2.45
N GLN A 119 18.69 1.47 1.94
CA GLN A 119 17.70 2.51 2.18
C GLN A 119 17.26 2.56 3.66
N GLU A 120 17.14 1.40 4.33
CA GLU A 120 16.84 1.33 5.77
C GLU A 120 17.98 1.93 6.60
N LEU A 121 19.22 1.52 6.33
CA LEU A 121 20.40 2.01 7.05
C LEU A 121 20.59 3.52 6.85
N GLU A 122 20.36 4.03 5.65
CA GLU A 122 20.35 5.49 5.43
C GLU A 122 19.24 6.20 6.21
N GLY A 123 18.07 5.58 6.32
CA GLY A 123 16.98 6.08 7.16
C GLY A 123 17.38 6.23 8.61
N ILE A 124 17.99 5.19 9.18
CA ILE A 124 18.49 5.16 10.56
C ILE A 124 19.56 6.24 10.78
N VAL A 125 20.51 6.40 9.84
CA VAL A 125 21.54 7.47 9.93
C VAL A 125 20.91 8.86 9.93
N ARG A 126 19.86 9.09 9.11
CA ARG A 126 19.13 10.37 9.09
C ARG A 126 18.36 10.62 10.39
N GLU A 127 17.74 9.59 10.97
CA GLU A 127 17.06 9.75 12.26
C GLU A 127 18.05 10.02 13.39
N TYR A 128 19.19 9.32 13.41
CA TYR A 128 20.25 9.59 14.36
C TYR A 128 20.76 11.04 14.30
N ALA A 129 20.94 11.58 13.09
CA ALA A 129 21.31 12.99 12.91
C ALA A 129 20.32 13.95 13.58
N LYS A 130 19.01 13.72 13.38
CA LYS A 130 17.94 14.53 14.00
C LYS A 130 17.95 14.43 15.53
N THR A 131 18.25 13.25 16.07
CA THR A 131 18.36 13.06 17.52
C THR A 131 19.51 13.87 18.09
N LEU A 132 20.69 13.85 17.46
CA LEU A 132 21.84 14.65 17.90
C LEU A 132 21.56 16.15 17.86
N GLU A 133 20.87 16.63 16.81
CA GLU A 133 20.43 18.02 16.71
C GLU A 133 19.48 18.39 17.86
N LYS A 134 18.52 17.51 18.18
CA LYS A 134 17.57 17.71 19.27
C LYS A 134 18.25 17.71 20.65
N GLU A 135 19.31 16.92 20.82
CA GLU A 135 20.11 16.87 22.04
C GLU A 135 21.07 18.06 22.20
N GLY A 136 21.10 18.99 21.22
CA GLY A 136 21.94 20.18 21.28
C GLY A 136 23.43 19.89 21.09
N ILE A 137 23.76 18.75 20.49
CA ILE A 137 25.14 18.37 20.19
C ILE A 137 25.73 19.37 19.17
N SER A 138 27.00 19.74 19.36
CA SER A 138 27.64 20.72 18.48
C SER A 138 27.70 20.22 17.03
N ALA A 139 27.58 21.13 16.06
CA ALA A 139 27.61 20.76 14.64
C ALA A 139 28.89 19.98 14.25
N VAL A 140 30.03 20.32 14.88
CA VAL A 140 31.31 19.61 14.68
C VAL A 140 31.22 18.18 15.22
N THR A 141 30.69 18.01 16.43
CA THR A 141 30.50 16.69 17.06
C THR A 141 29.49 15.84 16.29
N CYS A 142 28.36 16.42 15.86
CA CYS A 142 27.39 15.75 15.00
C CYS A 142 28.03 15.24 13.71
N LYS A 143 28.84 16.09 13.05
CA LYS A 143 29.54 15.70 11.82
C LYS A 143 30.49 14.53 12.04
N ASN A 144 31.22 14.52 13.15
CA ASN A 144 32.13 13.43 13.49
C ASN A 144 31.37 12.11 13.71
N TYR A 145 30.33 12.12 14.55
CA TYR A 145 29.52 10.92 14.82
C TYR A 145 28.82 10.39 13.56
N LEU A 146 28.31 11.28 12.70
CA LEU A 146 27.73 10.87 11.43
C LEU A 146 28.77 10.28 10.47
N SER A 147 30.02 10.75 10.52
CA SER A 147 31.11 10.16 9.76
C SER A 147 31.41 8.74 10.24
N ASP A 148 31.55 8.56 11.55
CA ASP A 148 31.87 7.26 12.16
C ASP A 148 30.78 6.21 11.87
N ILE A 149 29.51 6.58 12.04
CA ILE A 149 28.39 5.67 11.71
C ILE A 149 28.34 5.37 10.21
N LYS A 150 28.59 6.33 9.33
CA LYS A 150 28.65 6.05 7.88
C LYS A 150 29.77 5.08 7.54
N HIS A 151 30.94 5.21 8.16
CA HIS A 151 32.02 4.24 7.99
C HIS A 151 31.63 2.85 8.49
N PHE A 152 30.97 2.76 9.65
CA PHE A 152 30.48 1.50 10.19
C PHE A 152 29.41 0.85 9.29
N VAL A 153 28.43 1.62 8.80
CA VAL A 153 27.40 1.16 7.85
C VAL A 153 28.04 0.66 6.55
N ASN A 154 29.04 1.37 6.02
CA ASN A 154 29.77 0.92 4.83
C ASN A 154 30.54 -0.37 5.09
N TRP A 155 31.18 -0.50 6.25
CA TRP A 155 31.84 -1.74 6.64
C TRP A 155 30.84 -2.90 6.74
N LEU A 156 29.65 -2.69 7.32
CA LEU A 156 28.59 -3.71 7.38
C LEU A 156 28.16 -4.17 5.99
N LYS A 157 27.91 -3.23 5.07
CA LYS A 157 27.52 -3.54 3.68
C LYS A 157 28.55 -4.40 2.97
N LEU A 158 29.84 -4.10 3.12
CA LEU A 158 30.93 -4.83 2.47
C LEU A 158 31.15 -6.25 3.03
N ASN A 159 30.68 -6.52 4.25
CA ASN A 159 30.90 -7.81 4.92
C ASN A 159 29.64 -8.68 4.97
N GLN A 160 28.53 -8.26 4.35
CA GLN A 160 27.21 -8.88 4.49
C GLN A 160 27.18 -10.40 4.25
N GLU A 161 27.95 -10.92 3.28
CA GLU A 161 28.02 -12.37 2.98
C GLU A 161 28.68 -13.18 4.10
N VAL A 162 29.68 -12.63 4.80
CA VAL A 162 30.45 -13.33 5.85
C VAL A 162 29.62 -13.58 7.11
N TRP A 163 28.60 -12.76 7.36
CA TRP A 163 27.75 -12.85 8.55
C TRP A 163 26.55 -13.78 8.36
N ILE A 164 25.99 -13.85 7.14
CA ILE A 164 24.86 -14.73 6.83
C ILE A 164 25.28 -16.21 6.94
N ASP A 165 26.47 -16.55 6.41
CA ASP A 165 26.98 -17.93 6.47
C ASP A 165 27.28 -18.42 7.89
N LYS A 166 27.79 -17.53 8.77
CA LYS A 166 28.06 -17.88 10.17
C LYS A 166 26.79 -18.11 10.99
N ALA A 167 25.74 -17.33 10.75
CA ALA A 167 24.46 -17.48 11.44
C ALA A 167 23.73 -18.77 11.05
N ILE A 168 23.85 -19.19 9.79
CA ILE A 168 23.25 -20.46 9.31
C ILE A 168 24.02 -21.68 9.84
N GLN A 169 25.34 -21.59 10.01
CA GLN A 169 26.16 -22.70 10.54
C GLN A 169 26.06 -22.90 12.06
N THR A 170 25.44 -21.98 12.79
CA THR A 170 25.19 -22.11 14.25
C THR A 170 23.74 -22.40 14.60
N SER A 171 22.88 -22.66 13.60
CA SER A 171 21.49 -23.11 13.74
C SER A 171 21.38 -24.62 13.53
#